data_AF-A0AAJ2ED20-F1
#
_entry.id   AF-A0AAJ2ED20-F1
#
_cell.length_a   1.000
_cell.length_b   1.000
_cell.length_c   1.000
_cell.angle_alpha   90.00
_cell.angle_beta   90.00
_cell.angle_gamma   90.00
#
_symmetry.space_group_name_H-M   'P 1'
#
loop_
_entity.id
_entity.type
_entity.pdbx_description
1 polymer ?
#
loop_
_entity_poly.entity_id
_entity_poly.type
_entity_poly.pdbx_seq_one_letter_code
_entity_poly.pdbx_strand_id
1 'polypeptide(L)' 'MNADNQAPDNAQPAEHSDNEKSKLPERSDENRKQGPNDRPGKESGEGETPVG' A
#
# COMPACT_ATOMS: atom_id res chain seq x y z
N MET A 1 37.97 -3.99 18.30
CA MET A 1 36.78 -3.76 17.46
C MET A 1 35.75 -3.09 18.37
N ASN A 2 35.73 -1.76 18.39
CA ASN A 2 34.82 -1.02 19.27
C ASN A 2 33.51 -0.86 18.51
N ALA A 3 32.47 -1.54 18.99
CA ALA A 3 31.13 -1.44 18.44
C ALA A 3 30.59 -0.04 18.77
N ASP A 4 30.32 0.75 17.73
CA ASP A 4 29.60 2.02 17.81
C ASP A 4 28.18 1.77 18.34
N ASN A 5 28.07 1.82 19.66
CA ASN A 5 26.82 1.82 20.39
C ASN A 5 26.24 3.24 20.29
N GLN A 6 25.71 3.59 19.12
CA GLN A 6 24.97 4.83 18.93
C GLN A 6 23.61 4.66 19.61
N ALA A 7 23.52 5.17 20.83
CA ALA A 7 22.25 5.37 21.52
C ALA A 7 21.29 6.16 20.61
N PRO A 8 20.03 5.72 20.44
CA PRO A 8 19.06 6.39 19.57
C PRO A 8 18.66 7.79 20.07
N ASP A 9 19.06 8.18 21.29
CA ASP A 9 18.70 9.45 21.95
C ASP A 9 19.29 10.73 21.30
N ASN A 10 20.27 10.60 20.39
CA ASN A 10 20.83 11.74 19.65
C ASN A 10 20.47 11.72 18.16
N ALA A 11 19.48 10.91 17.76
CA ALA A 11 18.94 11.00 16.41
C ALA A 11 18.24 12.35 16.25
N GLN A 12 18.77 13.20 15.36
CA GLN A 12 18.07 14.42 14.96
C GLN A 12 16.67 14.02 14.45
N PRO A 13 15.61 14.74 14.86
CA PRO A 13 14.28 14.48 14.32
C PRO A 13 14.31 14.67 12.80
N ALA A 14 13.69 13.74 12.06
CA ALA A 14 13.62 13.85 10.61
C ALA A 14 12.76 15.04 10.21
N GLU A 15 13.30 15.92 9.36
CA GLU A 15 12.50 16.96 8.73
C GLU A 15 11.76 16.38 7.52
N HIS A 16 10.45 16.23 7.64
CA HIS A 16 9.58 15.81 6.55
C HIS A 16 9.09 17.03 5.76
N SER A 17 9.26 17.00 4.44
CA SER A 17 8.80 18.06 3.54
C SER A 17 7.37 17.79 3.07
N ASP A 18 6.43 17.65 4.00
CA ASP A 18 5.03 17.29 3.70
C ASP A 18 4.19 18.53 3.34
N ASN A 19 4.67 19.32 2.38
CA ASN A 19 4.00 20.51 1.87
C ASN A 19 3.30 20.25 0.52
N GLU A 20 2.65 21.27 -0.06
CA GLU A 20 1.91 21.15 -1.32
C GLU A 20 2.75 20.61 -2.49
N LYS A 21 4.07 20.82 -2.48
CA LYS A 21 4.98 20.32 -3.53
C LYS A 21 5.22 18.82 -3.43
N SER A 22 4.96 18.22 -2.28
CA SER A 22 5.05 16.77 -2.06
C SER A 22 3.72 16.06 -2.25
N LYS A 23 2.65 16.79 -2.60
CA LYS A 23 1.35 16.19 -2.91
C LYS A 23 1.51 15.28 -4.14
N LEU A 24 1.18 14.01 -3.96
CA LEU A 24 1.13 13.07 -5.07
C LEU A 24 0.12 13.58 -6.12
N PRO A 25 0.42 13.44 -7.42
CA PRO A 25 -0.53 13.77 -8.48
C PRO A 25 -1.87 13.07 -8.30
N GLU A 26 -2.93 13.67 -8.85
CA GLU A 26 -4.25 13.03 -8.89
C GLU A 26 -4.12 11.66 -9.55
N ARG A 27 -4.56 10.62 -8.84
CA ARG A 27 -4.49 9.24 -9.35
C ARG A 27 -5.82 8.95 -10.01
N SER A 28 -5.86 8.85 -11.33
CA SER A 28 -7.04 8.41 -12.12
C SER A 28 -7.32 6.92 -11.93
N ASP A 29 -7.48 6.47 -10.68
CA ASP A 29 -7.73 5.09 -10.34
C ASP A 29 -9.14 4.94 -9.74
N GLU A 30 -10.14 5.16 -10.61
CA GLU A 30 -11.55 4.91 -10.31
C GLU A 30 -11.77 3.46 -9.86
N ASN A 31 -10.98 2.53 -10.39
CA ASN A 31 -11.01 1.12 -10.02
C ASN A 31 -10.44 0.85 -8.62
N ARG A 32 -9.64 1.75 -8.03
CA ARG A 32 -9.16 1.63 -6.64
C ARG A 32 -10.18 2.03 -5.59
N LYS A 33 -11.29 2.65 -6.00
CA LYS A 33 -12.47 2.85 -5.13
C LYS A 33 -13.33 1.60 -5.04
N GLN A 34 -13.09 0.62 -5.92
CA GLN A 34 -13.83 -0.62 -5.91
C GLN A 34 -13.30 -1.54 -4.83
N GLY A 35 -14.15 -1.84 -3.86
CA GLY A 35 -13.92 -2.89 -2.90
C GLY A 35 -14.03 -4.28 -3.55
N PRO A 36 -13.54 -5.33 -2.87
CA PRO A 36 -13.71 -6.71 -3.33
C PRO A 36 -15.19 -7.12 -3.50
N ASN A 37 -16.11 -6.36 -2.90
CA ASN A 37 -17.56 -6.55 -3.03
C ASN A 37 -18.18 -5.80 -4.22
N ASP A 38 -17.50 -4.81 -4.79
CA ASP A 38 -18.01 -4.05 -5.94
C ASP A 38 -17.83 -4.82 -7.25
N ARG A 39 -16.88 -5.75 -7.25
CA ARG A 39 -16.72 -6.79 -8.27
C ARG A 39 -16.64 -8.15 -7.58
N PRO A 40 -17.77 -8.69 -7.09
CA PRO A 40 -17.77 -10.05 -6.60
C PRO A 40 -17.23 -10.95 -7.72
N GLY A 41 -16.34 -11.87 -7.36
CA GLY A 41 -15.89 -12.89 -8.29
C GLY A 41 -17.09 -13.69 -8.81
N LYS A 42 -16.84 -14.50 -9.85
CA LYS A 42 -17.86 -15.43 -10.35
C LYS A 42 -18.30 -16.37 -9.23
N GLU A 43 -19.55 -16.81 -9.27
CA GLU A 43 -20.04 -17.79 -8.29
C GLU A 43 -19.20 -19.07 -8.38
N SER A 44 -18.93 -19.72 -7.25
CA SER A 44 -18.27 -21.03 -7.25
C SER A 44 -19.06 -21.98 -8.16
N GLY A 45 -18.40 -22.54 -9.18
CA GLY A 45 -19.05 -23.33 -10.24
C GLY A 45 -19.22 -22.64 -11.60
N GLU A 46 -19.09 -21.31 -11.72
CA GLU A 46 -19.16 -20.63 -13.02
C GLU A 46 -17.84 -20.76 -13.81
N GLY A 47 -17.73 -21.83 -14.60
CA GLY A 47 -16.56 -22.13 -15.42
C GLY A 47 -15.63 -23.19 -14.84
N GLU A 48 -16.04 -23.84 -13.76
CA GLU A 48 -15.37 -25.06 -13.28
C GLU A 48 -15.65 -26.20 -14.27
N THR A 49 -14.58 -26.79 -14.80
CA THR A 49 -14.71 -27.97 -15.68
C THR A 49 -15.24 -29.15 -14.87
N PRO A 50 -16.31 -29.84 -15.32
CA PRO A 50 -16.83 -30.97 -14.58
C PRO A 50 -15.76 -32.05 -14.45
N VAL A 51 -15.42 -32.41 -13.20
CA VAL A 51 -14.59 -33.58 -12.92
C VAL A 51 -15.50 -34.80 -12.91
N GLY A 52 -15.46 -35.56 -14.01
CA GLY A 52 -16.14 -36.84 -14.18
C GLY A 52 -15.24 -38.02 -13.86
#